data_AF-A0A0A0LWI0-F1
#
_entry.id   AF-A0A0A0LWI0-F1
#
_cell.length_a   1.000
_cell.length_b   1.000
_cell.length_c   1.000
_cell.angle_alpha   90.00
_cell.angle_beta   90.00
_cell.angle_gamma   90.00
#
_symmetry.space_group_name_H-M   'P 1'
#
loop_
_entity.id
_entity.type
_entity.pdbx_description
1 polymer ?
#
loop_
_entity_poly.entity_id
_entity_poly.type
_entity_poly.pdbx_seq_one_letter_code
_entity_poly.pdbx_strand_id
1 'polypeptide(L)'
;MPHEPDFQIWSTLAVTATKGDVANAEMAAGHLIELDHRYVVPYIMLSNMYASMDRWKDVASIRTLVKGKNIKKFAGYSWVEIGNEVHKFTTLFRCLASIPIDK
;
A
#
# COMPACT_ATOMS: atom_id res chain seq x y z
N MET A 1 4.30 25.72 9.93
CA MET A 1 2.83 25.74 9.93
C MET A 1 2.36 25.05 11.20
N PRO A 2 1.55 25.66 12.08
CA PRO A 2 1.17 25.04 13.34
C PRO A 2 -0.20 24.34 13.21
N HIS A 3 -0.29 23.37 12.30
CA HIS A 3 -1.39 22.41 12.25
C HIS A 3 -0.77 21.04 12.10
N GLU A 4 -1.25 20.07 12.89
CA GLU A 4 -0.81 18.69 12.71
C GLU A 4 -1.14 18.24 11.27
N PRO A 5 -0.22 17.57 10.57
CA PRO A 5 -0.46 17.15 9.21
C PRO A 5 -1.62 16.16 9.17
N ASP A 6 -2.59 16.41 8.31
CA ASP A 6 -3.71 15.52 8.10
C ASP A 6 -3.30 14.26 7.29
N PHE A 7 -4.24 13.33 7.17
CA PHE A 7 -4.05 12.10 6.40
C PHE A 7 -3.58 12.35 4.97
N GLN A 8 -4.03 13.44 4.33
CA GLN A 8 -3.71 13.74 2.95
C GLN A 8 -2.28 14.26 2.80
N ILE A 9 -1.82 15.08 3.75
CA ILE A 9 -0.44 15.55 3.81
C ILE A 9 0.51 14.38 4.04
N TRP A 10 0.21 13.50 5.01
CA TRP A 10 1.01 12.31 5.25
C TRP A 10 1.03 11.36 4.05
N SER A 11 -0.10 11.16 3.38
CA SER A 11 -0.19 10.33 2.16
C SER A 11 0.69 10.89 1.04
N THR A 12 0.68 12.21 0.86
CA THR A 12 1.48 12.88 -0.17
C THR A 12 2.98 12.79 0.13
N LEU A 13 3.37 13.01 1.39
CA LEU A 13 4.75 12.87 1.83
C LEU A 13 5.25 11.43 1.67
N ALA A 14 4.44 10.46 2.08
CA ALA A 14 4.76 9.04 1.97
C ALA A 14 5.10 8.67 0.51
N VAL A 15 4.24 9.01 -0.45
CA VAL A 15 4.44 8.66 -1.87
C VAL A 15 5.66 9.36 -2.46
N THR A 16 5.84 10.65 -2.16
CA THR A 16 6.97 11.42 -2.72
C THR A 16 8.31 10.98 -2.14
N ALA A 17 8.36 10.66 -0.85
CA ALA A 17 9.57 10.23 -0.14
C ALA A 17 10.08 8.85 -0.61
N THR A 18 9.22 7.99 -1.19
CA THR A 18 9.69 6.72 -1.79
C THR A 18 10.75 6.91 -2.88
N LYS A 19 10.86 8.10 -3.45
CA LYS A 19 11.88 8.47 -4.44
C LYS A 19 13.20 8.90 -3.78
N GLY A 20 13.76 8.04 -2.94
CA GLY A 20 15.12 8.19 -2.41
C GLY A 20 15.23 8.78 -1.00
N ASP A 21 14.11 9.05 -0.31
CA ASP A 21 14.10 9.50 1.09
C ASP A 21 13.38 8.48 1.98
N VAL A 22 14.12 7.43 2.32
CA VAL A 22 13.62 6.26 3.06
C VAL A 22 13.10 6.65 4.44
N ALA A 23 13.82 7.53 5.14
CA ALA A 23 13.49 7.91 6.50
C ALA A 23 12.15 8.67 6.57
N ASN A 24 11.94 9.63 5.66
CA ASN A 24 10.67 10.34 5.60
C ASN A 24 9.53 9.45 5.12
N ALA A 25 9.80 8.49 4.23
CA ALA A 25 8.81 7.51 3.79
C ALA A 25 8.35 6.58 4.93
N GLU A 26 9.28 6.09 5.76
CA GLU A 26 8.99 5.28 6.94
C GLU A 26 8.19 6.07 7.99
N MET A 27 8.61 7.31 8.28
CA MET A 27 7.91 8.19 9.22
C MET A 27 6.48 8.49 8.75
N ALA A 28 6.30 8.89 7.50
CA ALA A 28 4.98 9.20 6.96
C ALA A 28 4.08 7.96 6.90
N ALA A 29 4.63 6.79 6.55
CA ALA A 29 3.87 5.54 6.58
C ALA A 29 3.46 5.14 8.00
N GLY A 30 4.33 5.38 9.00
CA GLY A 30 4.03 5.17 10.42
C GLY A 30 2.81 5.98 10.86
N HIS A 31 2.82 7.29 10.60
CA HIS A 31 1.68 8.14 10.92
C HIS A 31 0.39 7.73 10.22
N LEU A 32 0.45 7.32 8.94
CA LEU A 32 -0.74 6.81 8.23
C LEU A 32 -1.30 5.52 8.85
N ILE A 33 -0.43 4.64 9.33
CA ILE A 33 -0.82 3.39 10.00
C ILE A 33 -1.42 3.67 11.37
N GLU A 34 -0.91 4.68 12.09
CA GLU A 34 -1.48 5.13 13.37
C GLU A 34 -2.86 5.76 13.18
N LEU A 35 -3.03 6.59 12.15
CA LEU A 35 -4.30 7.23 11.81
C LEU A 35 -5.36 6.22 11.37
N ASP A 36 -5.03 5.30 10.45
CA ASP A 36 -5.91 4.20 10.04
C ASP A 36 -5.10 2.93 9.77
N HIS A 37 -5.10 2.03 10.75
CA HIS A 37 -4.39 0.76 10.65
C HIS A 37 -4.90 -0.16 9.53
N ARG A 38 -6.11 0.07 9.00
CA ARG A 38 -6.70 -0.71 7.90
C ARG A 38 -6.37 -0.12 6.52
N TYR A 39 -5.82 1.08 6.48
CA TYR A 39 -5.38 1.69 5.24
C TYR A 39 -4.20 0.90 4.66
N VAL A 40 -4.41 0.26 3.51
CA VAL A 40 -3.46 -0.72 2.95
C VAL A 40 -2.28 -0.06 2.22
N VAL A 41 -2.43 1.19 1.78
CA VAL A 41 -1.46 1.89 0.92
C VAL A 41 -0.08 2.07 1.58
N PRO A 42 0.06 2.46 2.85
CA PRO A 42 1.36 2.65 3.50
C PRO A 42 2.14 1.33 3.56
N TYR A 43 1.45 0.21 3.82
CA TYR A 43 2.06 -1.12 3.80
C TYR A 43 2.55 -1.52 2.40
N ILE A 44 1.75 -1.27 1.36
CA ILE A 44 2.14 -1.53 -0.03
C ILE A 44 3.35 -0.69 -0.42
N MET A 45 3.31 0.59 -0.07
CA MET A 45 4.37 1.53 -0.35
C MET A 45 5.68 1.12 0.31
N LEU A 46 5.68 0.81 1.61
CA LEU A 46 6.85 0.32 2.34
C LEU A 46 7.40 -0.98 1.73
N SER A 47 6.52 -1.93 1.41
CA SER A 47 6.93 -3.19 0.79
C SER A 47 7.61 -2.97 -0.56
N ASN A 48 7.11 -2.06 -1.40
CA ASN A 48 7.71 -1.77 -2.70
C ASN A 48 9.03 -1.04 -2.55
N MET A 49 9.11 -0.08 -1.63
CA MET A 49 10.33 0.65 -1.31
C MET A 49 11.43 -0.32 -0.83
N TYR A 50 11.12 -1.21 0.12
CA TYR A 50 12.08 -2.22 0.58
C TYR A 50 12.49 -3.19 -0.52
N ALA A 51 11.57 -3.61 -1.39
CA ALA A 51 11.91 -4.46 -2.53
C ALA A 51 12.89 -3.77 -3.49
N SER A 52 12.73 -2.46 -3.75
CA SER A 52 13.66 -1.69 -4.59
C SER A 52 15.06 -1.54 -4.01
N MET A 53 15.24 -1.83 -2.71
CA MET A 53 16.50 -1.80 -1.99
C MET A 53 17.03 -3.20 -1.66
N ASP A 54 16.47 -4.25 -2.27
CA ASP A 54 16.78 -5.66 -1.98
C ASP A 54 16.60 -6.07 -0.50
N ARG A 55 15.81 -5.31 0.26
CA ARG A 55 15.51 -5.56 1.68
C ARG A 55 14.38 -6.59 1.83
N TRP A 56 14.58 -7.78 1.28
CA TRP A 56 13.56 -8.85 1.22
C TRP A 56 13.06 -9.33 2.59
N LYS A 57 13.89 -9.23 3.64
CA LYS A 57 13.48 -9.52 5.02
C LYS A 57 12.38 -8.55 5.48
N ASP A 58 12.53 -7.27 5.19
CA ASP A 58 11.56 -6.24 5.58
C ASP A 58 10.27 -6.37 4.76
N VAL A 59 10.38 -6.73 3.48
CA VAL A 59 9.22 -7.12 2.65
C VAL A 59 8.43 -8.25 3.29
N ALA A 60 9.11 -9.31 3.77
CA ALA A 60 8.46 -10.44 4.43
C ALA A 60 7.80 -10.03 5.76
N SER A 61 8.44 -9.15 6.54
CA SER A 61 7.86 -8.59 7.76
C SER A 61 6.57 -7.82 7.49
N ILE A 62 6.56 -6.94 6.48
CA ILE A 62 5.36 -6.19 6.08
C ILE A 62 4.24 -7.13 5.62
N ARG A 63 4.56 -8.18 4.84
CA ARG A 63 3.56 -9.18 4.41
C ARG A 63 2.95 -9.93 5.59
N THR A 64 3.78 -10.32 6.56
CA THR A 64 3.32 -10.99 7.78
C THR A 64 2.40 -10.09 8.58
N LEU A 65 2.74 -8.80 8.69
CA LEU A 65 1.93 -7.80 9.37
C LEU A 65 0.57 -7.60 8.69
N VAL A 66 0.54 -7.45 7.37
CA VAL A 66 -0.70 -7.30 6.57
C VAL A 66 -1.59 -8.53 6.69
N LYS A 67 -1.00 -9.74 6.68
CA LYS A 67 -1.72 -11.01 6.84
C LYS A 67 -2.28 -11.15 8.26
N GLY A 68 -1.47 -10.87 9.28
CA GLY A 68 -1.90 -10.93 10.69
C GLY A 68 -3.03 -9.95 11.02
N LYS A 69 -3.02 -8.76 10.41
CA LYS A 69 -4.08 -7.75 10.57
C LYS A 69 -5.30 -7.97 9.66
N ASN A 70 -5.34 -9.05 8.86
CA ASN A 70 -6.39 -9.32 7.88
C ASN A 70 -6.71 -8.12 6.94
N ILE A 71 -5.70 -7.31 6.64
CA ILE A 71 -5.87 -6.14 5.76
C ILE A 71 -5.98 -6.65 4.32
N LYS A 72 -7.12 -6.38 3.69
CA LYS A 72 -7.40 -6.77 2.30
C LYS A 72 -7.52 -5.51 1.45
N LYS A 73 -6.72 -5.40 0.39
CA LYS A 73 -6.99 -4.44 -0.68
C LYS A 73 -8.21 -4.94 -1.45
N PHE A 74 -9.25 -4.12 -1.56
CA PHE A 74 -10.34 -4.40 -2.48
C PHE A 74 -9.80 -4.37 -3.91
N ALA A 75 -10.06 -5.43 -4.67
CA ALA A 75 -9.73 -5.43 -6.08
C ALA A 75 -10.54 -4.32 -6.76
N GLY A 76 -9.83 -3.39 -7.41
CA GLY A 76 -10.50 -2.41 -8.27
C GLY A 76 -11.19 -3.15 -9.41
N TYR A 77 -12.39 -2.70 -9.76
CA TYR A 77 -13.12 -3.23 -10.91
C TYR A 77 -13.61 -2.06 -11.76
N SER A 78 -13.61 -2.28 -13.07
CA SER A 78 -14.31 -1.43 -14.02
C SER A 78 -15.45 -2.25 -14.63
N TRP A 79 -16.43 -1.57 -15.19
CA TRP A 79 -17.49 -2.23 -15.94
C TRP A 79 -17.88 -1.36 -17.13
N VAL A 80 -18.38 -2.00 -18.17
CA VAL A 80 -19.01 -1.34 -19.32
C VAL A 80 -20.37 -2.00 -19.57
N GLU A 81 -21.31 -1.23 -20.08
CA GLU A 81 -22.64 -1.71 -20.43
C GLU A 81 -22.81 -1.71 -21.96
N ILE A 82 -23.18 -2.85 -22.52
CA ILE A 82 -23.42 -3.02 -23.96
C ILE A 82 -24.75 -3.74 -24.12
N GLY A 83 -25.73 -3.07 -24.73
CA GLY A 83 -27.04 -3.68 -25.02
C GLY A 83 -27.76 -4.25 -23.80
N ASN A 84 -27.83 -3.51 -22.69
CA ASN A 84 -28.35 -3.94 -21.38
C ASN A 84 -27.57 -5.08 -20.68
N GLU A 85 -26.40 -5.49 -21.19
CA GLU A 85 -25.52 -6.43 -20.51
C GLU A 85 -24.34 -5.70 -19.85
N VAL A 86 -24.07 -6.03 -18.57
CA VAL A 86 -22.95 -5.44 -17.81
C VAL A 86 -21.74 -6.38 -17.85
N HIS A 87 -20.66 -5.91 -18.47
CA HIS A 87 -19.38 -6.61 -18.51
C HIS A 87 -18.43 -6.05 -17.46
N LYS A 88 -18.09 -6.86 -16.45
CA LYS A 88 -17.21 -6.47 -15.34
C LYS A 88 -15.77 -6.96 -15.54
N PHE A 89 -14.82 -6.04 -15.43
CA PHE A 89 -13.38 -6.31 -15.48
C PHE A 89 -12.78 -6.07 -14.10
N THR A 90 -12.25 -7.12 -13.48
CA THR A 90 -11.63 -7.02 -12.15
C THR A 90 -10.12 -6.97 -12.29
N THR A 91 -9.48 -5.98 -11.67
CA THR A 91 -8.02 -5.88 -11.65
C THR A 91 -7.47 -6.91 -10.68
N LEU A 92 -6.59 -7.78 -11.16
CA LEU A 92 -5.79 -8.68 -10.33
C LEU A 92 -4.66 -7.90 -9.64
N PHE A 93 -4.99 -6.90 -8.82
CA PHE A 93 -4.02 -6.44 -7.82
C PHE A 93 -3.93 -7.53 -6.76
N ARG A 94 -2.97 -8.46 -6.92
CA ARG A 94 -2.65 -9.40 -5.84
C ARG A 94 -2.33 -8.59 -4.59
N CYS A 95 -3.08 -8.82 -3.53
CA CYS A 95 -2.73 -8.33 -2.21
C CYS A 95 -1.30 -8.78 -1.91
N LEU A 96 -0.50 -7.99 -1.19
CA LEU A 96 0.86 -8.36 -0.79
C LEU A 96 0.93 -9.75 -0.13
N ALA A 97 -0.16 -10.16 0.52
CA ALA A 97 -0.32 -11.49 1.11
C ALA A 97 -0.33 -12.67 0.10
N SER A 98 -0.37 -12.41 -1.21
CA SER A 98 -0.57 -13.43 -2.26
C SER A 98 0.53 -13.45 -3.33
N ILE A 99 1.60 -12.65 -3.19
CA ILE A 99 2.73 -12.64 -4.12
C ILE A 99 3.79 -13.64 -3.59
N PRO A 100 4.16 -14.69 -4.35
CA PRO A 100 5.23 -15.60 -3.94
C PRO A 100 6.57 -14.86 -3.83
N ILE A 101 7.43 -15.30 -2.91
CA ILE A 101 8.80 -14.79 -2.77
C ILE A 101 9.68 -15.68 -3.64
N ASP A 102 9.60 -15.47 -4.95
CA ASP A 102 10.49 -16.15 -5.86
C ASP A 102 11.69 -15.22 -6.07
N LYS A 103 12.88 -15.73 -5.74
CA LYS A 103 14.17 -15.05 -5.92
C LYS A 103 14.49 -14.82 -7.39
#